data_AF-A0A7J5E3X3-F1
#
_entry.id   AF-A0A7J5E3X3-F1
#
_cell.length_a   1.000
_cell.length_b   1.000
_cell.length_c   1.000
_cell.angle_alpha   90.00
_cell.angle_beta   90.00
_cell.angle_gamma   90.00
#
_symmetry.space_group_name_H-M   'P 1'
#
loop_
_entity.id
_entity.type
_entity.pdbx_description
1 polymer ?
#
loop_
_entity_poly.entity_id
_entity_poly.type
_entity_poly.pdbx_seq_one_letter_code
_entity_poly.pdbx_strand_id
1 'polypeptide(L)'
;MRFGVSTHGHGAATQVVVAARHAAQAGFDTVVVAGTSVDVVVAWSAATTARIRVRALLDAPGDAADAHRWASIDALSGGRLEIAAADPRTLARLGRAWADRAAPLLPVQSPHPPLVLIGDPAVAGAHRLALHAVVPDAAPARVDDLVDAYRQAWDAGRPLPGVTPSGEIALELPTDATDATDATDAVATVAHLATLGVAELTWRVDLDDAPRQVAALAAHLPGWRAEAERRHPSGPAGAAGVPSFPLHDRSLR
;
A
#
# COMPACT_ATOMS: atom_id res chain seq x y z
N MET A 1 4.17 8.14 -8.64
CA MET A 1 4.15 7.67 -7.23
C MET A 1 2.82 8.08 -6.60
N ARG A 2 2.27 7.23 -5.73
CA ARG A 2 1.06 7.48 -4.92
C ARG A 2 1.45 7.95 -3.51
N PHE A 3 0.56 8.71 -2.88
CA PHE A 3 0.75 9.19 -1.51
C PHE A 3 -0.42 8.79 -0.62
N GLY A 4 -0.15 8.23 0.55
CA GLY A 4 -1.18 7.72 1.45
C GLY A 4 -1.00 8.12 2.91
N VAL A 5 -2.01 7.81 3.72
CA VAL A 5 -1.92 7.85 5.18
C VAL A 5 -2.26 6.50 5.78
N SER A 6 -1.61 6.12 6.87
CA SER A 6 -1.88 4.90 7.60
C SER A 6 -2.41 5.22 8.99
N THR A 7 -3.47 4.55 9.40
CA THR A 7 -4.04 4.68 10.72
C THR A 7 -3.72 3.43 11.52
N HIS A 8 -2.69 3.52 12.37
CA HIS A 8 -2.35 2.47 13.32
C HIS A 8 -2.77 2.89 14.72
N GLY A 9 -3.31 1.96 15.50
CA GLY A 9 -3.61 2.18 16.92
C GLY A 9 -4.98 1.69 17.35
N HIS A 10 -5.21 1.75 18.67
CA HIS A 10 -6.48 1.40 19.31
C HIS A 10 -7.41 2.61 19.33
N GLY A 11 -7.75 3.14 18.16
CA GLY A 11 -8.72 4.23 18.03
C GLY A 11 -10.14 3.73 17.84
N ALA A 12 -11.12 4.58 18.10
CA ALA A 12 -12.49 4.30 17.73
C ALA A 12 -12.63 4.27 16.20
N ALA A 13 -13.50 3.39 15.67
CA ALA A 13 -13.79 3.31 14.23
C ALA A 13 -14.12 4.67 13.60
N THR A 14 -14.77 5.56 14.36
CA THR A 14 -15.09 6.93 13.95
C THR A 14 -13.84 7.77 13.68
N GLN A 15 -12.78 7.64 14.48
CA GLN A 15 -11.53 8.39 14.30
C GLN A 15 -10.83 7.97 13.01
N VAL A 16 -10.80 6.68 12.70
CA VAL A 16 -10.24 6.17 11.44
C VAL A 16 -11.01 6.70 10.23
N VAL A 17 -12.34 6.69 10.28
CA VAL A 17 -13.16 7.22 9.18
C VAL A 17 -12.99 8.73 9.02
N VAL A 18 -12.84 9.47 10.12
CA VAL A 18 -12.50 10.90 10.08
C VAL A 18 -11.15 11.10 9.40
N ALA A 19 -10.11 10.36 9.79
CA ALA A 19 -8.79 10.42 9.17
C ALA A 19 -8.84 10.11 7.67
N ALA A 20 -9.55 9.04 7.27
CA ALA A 20 -9.75 8.66 5.87
C ALA A 20 -10.44 9.76 5.06
N ARG A 21 -11.47 10.40 5.62
CA ARG A 21 -12.18 11.52 4.98
C ARG A 21 -11.27 12.74 4.80
N HIS A 22 -10.51 13.11 5.84
CA HIS A 22 -9.56 14.21 5.74
C HIS A 22 -8.48 13.92 4.70
N ALA A 23 -7.94 12.70 4.64
CA ALA A 23 -6.96 12.30 3.64
C ALA A 23 -7.54 12.39 2.21
N ALA A 24 -8.77 11.91 2.01
CA ALA A 24 -9.43 11.99 0.72
C ALA A 24 -9.68 13.45 0.28
N GLN A 25 -10.06 14.33 1.22
CA GLN A 25 -10.27 15.75 0.95
C GLN A 25 -8.96 16.50 0.68
N ALA A 26 -7.89 16.12 1.36
CA ALA A 26 -6.54 16.63 1.15
C ALA A 26 -5.87 16.12 -0.14
N GLY A 27 -6.50 15.15 -0.82
CA GLY A 27 -6.05 14.64 -2.10
C GLY A 27 -5.00 13.51 -2.01
N PHE A 28 -4.92 12.81 -0.89
CA PHE A 28 -4.17 11.54 -0.78
C PHE A 28 -4.84 10.44 -1.63
N ASP A 29 -4.03 9.50 -2.10
CA ASP A 29 -4.41 8.42 -3.01
C ASP A 29 -4.88 7.16 -2.26
N THR A 30 -4.29 6.89 -1.10
CA THR A 30 -4.52 5.66 -0.31
C THR A 30 -4.72 5.98 1.17
N VAL A 31 -5.64 5.28 1.83
CA VAL A 31 -5.69 5.16 3.29
C VAL A 31 -5.48 3.70 3.69
N VAL A 32 -4.57 3.46 4.62
CA VAL A 32 -4.26 2.15 5.17
C VAL A 32 -4.93 2.03 6.54
N VAL A 33 -5.78 1.03 6.68
CA VAL A 33 -6.61 0.80 7.87
C VAL A 33 -6.15 -0.48 8.56
N ALA A 34 -5.72 -0.35 9.82
CA ALA A 34 -5.29 -1.45 10.67
C ALA A 34 -6.13 -1.52 11.97
N GLY A 35 -6.15 -2.69 12.62
CA GLY A 35 -6.73 -2.87 13.94
C GLY A 35 -8.00 -3.71 13.99
N THR A 36 -8.85 -3.47 14.99
CA THR A 36 -10.07 -4.25 15.17
C THR A 36 -11.21 -3.73 14.28
N SER A 37 -12.03 -4.64 13.76
CA SER A 37 -13.18 -4.32 12.87
C SER A 37 -12.77 -3.62 11.55
N VAL A 38 -11.61 -3.98 10.99
CA VAL A 38 -11.10 -3.42 9.73
C VAL A 38 -12.14 -3.53 8.61
N ASP A 39 -12.90 -4.62 8.54
CA ASP A 39 -13.98 -4.80 7.57
C ASP A 39 -15.07 -3.71 7.67
N VAL A 40 -15.53 -3.39 8.88
CA VAL A 40 -16.52 -2.33 9.13
C VAL A 40 -15.94 -0.95 8.77
N VAL A 41 -14.73 -0.67 9.23
CA VAL A 41 -14.06 0.63 9.02
C VAL A 41 -13.75 0.85 7.54
N VAL A 42 -13.29 -0.18 6.84
CA VAL A 42 -13.00 -0.14 5.41
C VAL A 42 -14.28 0.05 4.61
N ALA A 43 -15.36 -0.68 4.93
CA ALA A 43 -16.65 -0.50 4.27
C ALA A 43 -17.19 0.94 4.47
N TRP A 44 -17.11 1.47 5.68
CA TRP A 44 -17.57 2.84 5.97
C TRP A 44 -16.69 3.89 5.27
N SER A 45 -15.37 3.73 5.30
CA SER A 45 -14.43 4.61 4.61
C SER A 45 -14.67 4.60 3.10
N ALA A 46 -14.84 3.41 2.51
CA ALA A 46 -15.15 3.26 1.10
C ALA A 46 -16.49 3.93 0.72
N ALA A 47 -17.53 3.77 1.54
CA ALA A 47 -18.84 4.37 1.28
C ALA A 47 -18.85 5.91 1.41
N THR A 48 -17.96 6.48 2.22
CA THR A 48 -17.93 7.92 2.53
C THR A 48 -16.88 8.71 1.74
N THR A 49 -16.05 8.02 0.97
CA THR A 49 -15.00 8.62 0.14
C THR A 49 -15.21 8.18 -1.31
N ALA A 50 -15.09 9.09 -2.28
CA ALA A 50 -15.37 8.75 -3.67
C ALA A 50 -14.14 8.28 -4.47
N ARG A 51 -12.91 8.60 -4.00
CA ARG A 51 -11.69 8.46 -4.82
C ARG A 51 -10.54 7.73 -4.14
N ILE A 52 -10.42 7.82 -2.81
CA ILE A 52 -9.29 7.24 -2.10
C ILE A 52 -9.36 5.71 -2.17
N ARG A 53 -8.22 5.06 -2.39
CA ARG A 53 -8.07 3.62 -2.22
C ARG A 53 -8.04 3.29 -0.74
N VAL A 54 -8.59 2.14 -0.37
CA VAL A 54 -8.60 1.69 1.03
C VAL A 54 -7.85 0.38 1.11
N ARG A 55 -6.70 0.38 1.79
CA ARG A 55 -5.91 -0.83 2.05
C ARG A 55 -6.28 -1.37 3.43
N ALA A 56 -6.86 -2.57 3.45
CA ALA A 56 -7.22 -3.28 4.67
C ALA A 56 -6.03 -4.12 5.16
N LEU A 57 -5.54 -3.87 6.38
CA LEU A 57 -4.53 -4.71 7.02
C LEU A 57 -5.21 -5.82 7.84
N LEU A 58 -4.97 -7.07 7.45
CA LEU A 58 -5.53 -8.25 8.10
C LEU A 58 -4.59 -8.81 9.17
N ASP A 59 -5.07 -8.89 10.40
CA ASP A 59 -4.34 -9.46 11.54
C ASP A 59 -4.56 -10.98 11.70
N ALA A 60 -5.58 -11.54 11.03
CA ALA A 60 -6.02 -12.91 11.20
C ALA A 60 -5.94 -13.73 9.89
N PRO A 61 -5.75 -15.05 9.99
CA PRO A 61 -5.77 -15.94 8.83
C PRO A 61 -7.15 -15.93 8.16
N GLY A 62 -7.20 -15.49 6.91
CA GLY A 62 -8.43 -15.45 6.12
C GLY A 62 -8.96 -16.85 5.76
N ASP A 63 -10.28 -17.03 5.82
CA ASP A 63 -11.01 -18.19 5.32
C ASP A 63 -11.91 -17.87 4.10
N ALA A 64 -12.75 -18.83 3.67
CA ALA A 64 -13.66 -18.62 2.55
C ALA A 64 -14.81 -17.62 2.87
N ALA A 65 -15.24 -17.55 4.13
CA ALA A 65 -16.21 -16.55 4.56
C ALA A 65 -15.62 -15.14 4.51
N ASP A 66 -14.32 -15.01 4.82
CA ASP A 66 -13.59 -13.75 4.64
C ASP A 66 -13.51 -13.35 3.16
N ALA A 67 -13.26 -14.29 2.25
CA ALA A 67 -13.22 -14.00 0.81
C ALA A 67 -14.55 -13.41 0.29
N HIS A 68 -15.70 -13.92 0.75
CA HIS A 68 -17.01 -13.36 0.42
C HIS A 68 -17.22 -11.95 1.00
N ARG A 69 -16.80 -11.74 2.25
CA ARG A 69 -16.88 -10.42 2.90
C ARG A 69 -16.06 -9.38 2.16
N TRP A 70 -14.82 -9.70 1.83
CA TRP A 70 -13.92 -8.80 1.11
C TRP A 70 -14.37 -8.54 -0.34
N ALA A 71 -14.94 -9.52 -1.03
CA ALA A 71 -15.57 -9.30 -2.34
C ALA A 71 -16.75 -8.30 -2.25
N SER A 72 -17.54 -8.38 -1.19
CA SER A 72 -18.65 -7.44 -0.96
C SER A 72 -18.14 -6.03 -0.71
N ILE A 73 -17.08 -5.88 0.12
CA ILE A 73 -16.43 -4.60 0.38
C ILE A 73 -15.81 -4.03 -0.91
N ASP A 74 -15.18 -4.87 -1.72
CA ASP A 74 -14.64 -4.46 -3.01
C ASP A 74 -15.73 -3.88 -3.93
N ALA A 75 -16.86 -4.58 -4.02
CA ALA A 75 -18.01 -4.11 -4.78
C ALA A 75 -18.58 -2.78 -4.25
N LEU A 76 -18.75 -2.65 -2.93
CA LEU A 76 -19.20 -1.39 -2.30
C LEU A 76 -18.22 -0.24 -2.50
N SER A 77 -16.92 -0.55 -2.56
CA SER A 77 -15.87 0.44 -2.82
C SER A 77 -15.80 0.85 -4.29
N GLY A 78 -16.42 0.09 -5.21
CA GLY A 78 -16.27 0.29 -6.65
C GLY A 78 -14.89 -0.10 -7.17
N GLY A 79 -14.26 -1.13 -6.60
CA GLY A 79 -12.95 -1.62 -7.03
C GLY A 79 -11.75 -0.82 -6.47
N ARG A 80 -11.89 -0.23 -5.28
CA ARG A 80 -10.86 0.59 -4.62
C ARG A 80 -10.20 -0.11 -3.44
N LEU A 81 -10.53 -1.37 -3.20
CA LEU A 81 -10.00 -2.15 -2.10
C LEU A 81 -8.59 -2.65 -2.43
N GLU A 82 -7.69 -2.61 -1.45
CA GLU A 82 -6.47 -3.40 -1.44
C GLU A 82 -6.46 -4.22 -0.15
N ILE A 83 -5.93 -5.44 -0.20
CA ILE A 83 -5.88 -6.33 0.98
C ILE A 83 -4.44 -6.63 1.29
N ALA A 84 -4.05 -6.32 2.52
CA ALA A 84 -2.70 -6.51 2.99
C ALA A 84 -2.65 -7.45 4.19
N ALA A 85 -1.64 -8.31 4.26
CA ALA A 85 -1.44 -9.22 5.39
C ALA A 85 0.04 -9.49 5.61
N ALA A 86 0.42 -9.80 6.84
CA ALA A 86 1.80 -10.18 7.17
C ALA A 86 2.14 -11.64 6.81
N ASP A 87 1.14 -12.52 6.79
CA ASP A 87 1.33 -13.94 6.42
C ASP A 87 0.98 -14.17 4.94
N PRO A 88 1.94 -14.59 4.08
CA PRO A 88 1.67 -14.89 2.68
C PRO A 88 0.63 -16.02 2.50
N ARG A 89 0.50 -16.94 3.47
CA ARG A 89 -0.50 -18.02 3.40
C ARG A 89 -1.92 -17.48 3.50
N THR A 90 -2.14 -16.39 4.23
CA THR A 90 -3.43 -15.69 4.28
C THR A 90 -3.82 -15.15 2.91
N LEU A 91 -2.89 -14.48 2.23
CA LEU A 91 -3.12 -13.96 0.87
C LEU A 91 -3.38 -15.10 -0.12
N ALA A 92 -2.61 -16.20 -0.03
CA ALA A 92 -2.81 -17.37 -0.89
C ALA A 92 -4.18 -18.04 -0.67
N ARG A 93 -4.69 -18.09 0.57
CA ARG A 93 -6.03 -18.62 0.86
C ARG A 93 -7.12 -17.76 0.23
N LEU A 94 -7.04 -16.44 0.38
CA LEU A 94 -7.99 -15.51 -0.23
C LEU A 94 -7.95 -15.59 -1.76
N GLY A 95 -6.75 -15.54 -2.35
CA GLY A 95 -6.55 -15.68 -3.81
C GLY A 95 -7.15 -16.97 -4.37
N ARG A 96 -6.90 -18.12 -3.72
CA ARG A 96 -7.52 -19.39 -4.10
C ARG A 96 -9.04 -19.39 -3.95
N ALA A 97 -9.57 -18.86 -2.84
CA ALA A 97 -11.00 -18.82 -2.61
C ALA A 97 -11.75 -18.08 -3.73
N TRP A 98 -11.18 -16.99 -4.27
CA TRP A 98 -11.75 -16.31 -5.44
C TRP A 98 -11.49 -17.03 -6.76
N ALA A 99 -10.27 -17.56 -6.97
CA ALA A 99 -9.92 -18.29 -8.19
C ALA A 99 -10.79 -19.55 -8.38
N ASP A 100 -11.03 -20.28 -7.29
CA ASP A 100 -11.84 -21.51 -7.27
C ASP A 100 -13.35 -21.21 -7.22
N ARG A 101 -13.74 -19.93 -7.18
CA ARG A 101 -15.13 -19.46 -7.01
C ARG A 101 -15.83 -20.09 -5.80
N ALA A 102 -15.07 -20.30 -4.73
CA ALA A 102 -15.60 -20.82 -3.47
C ALA A 102 -16.48 -19.79 -2.74
N ALA A 103 -16.35 -18.50 -3.09
CA ALA A 103 -17.18 -17.42 -2.57
C ALA A 103 -18.42 -17.18 -3.47
N PRO A 104 -19.63 -16.99 -2.89
CA PRO A 104 -20.84 -16.67 -3.66
C PRO A 104 -20.78 -15.35 -4.44
N LEU A 105 -19.93 -14.42 -3.98
CA LEU A 105 -19.68 -13.15 -4.65
C LEU A 105 -18.23 -13.12 -5.11
N LEU A 106 -18.03 -12.66 -6.34
CA LEU A 106 -16.71 -12.36 -6.88
C LEU A 106 -16.39 -10.89 -6.67
N PRO A 107 -15.12 -10.53 -6.44
CA PRO A 107 -14.71 -9.13 -6.42
C PRO A 107 -14.98 -8.45 -7.76
N VAL A 108 -15.17 -7.13 -7.73
CA VAL A 108 -15.24 -6.29 -8.93
C VAL A 108 -13.87 -6.24 -9.61
N GLN A 109 -12.80 -6.18 -8.82
CA GLN A 109 -11.43 -6.28 -9.33
C GLN A 109 -11.12 -7.73 -9.70
N SER A 110 -10.73 -7.95 -10.97
CA SER A 110 -10.42 -9.27 -11.49
C SER A 110 -8.90 -9.52 -11.52
N PRO A 111 -8.42 -10.72 -11.13
CA PRO A 111 -9.19 -11.84 -10.57
C PRO A 111 -9.54 -11.67 -9.08
N HIS A 112 -8.93 -10.68 -8.41
CA HIS A 112 -9.18 -10.29 -7.03
C HIS A 112 -8.68 -8.86 -6.78
N PRO A 113 -9.01 -8.20 -5.65
CA PRO A 113 -8.36 -6.96 -5.23
C PRO A 113 -6.85 -7.17 -5.07
N PRO A 114 -6.00 -6.13 -5.26
CA PRO A 114 -4.57 -6.25 -5.04
C PRO A 114 -4.24 -6.86 -3.68
N LEU A 115 -3.37 -7.88 -3.70
CA LEU A 115 -2.90 -8.57 -2.51
C LEU A 115 -1.47 -8.13 -2.20
N VAL A 116 -1.27 -7.59 -1.00
CA VAL A 116 -0.04 -6.92 -0.58
C VAL A 116 0.53 -7.63 0.64
N LEU A 117 1.81 -8.03 0.59
CA LEU A 117 2.50 -8.55 1.77
C LEU A 117 3.02 -7.38 2.61
N ILE A 118 2.76 -7.41 3.91
CA ILE A 118 3.39 -6.51 4.87
C ILE A 118 4.56 -7.21 5.55
N GLY A 119 5.73 -6.57 5.52
CA GLY A 119 6.90 -7.06 6.23
C GLY A 119 8.07 -7.39 5.31
N ASP A 120 8.50 -8.65 5.28
CA ASP A 120 9.79 -9.04 4.73
C ASP A 120 9.84 -8.89 3.19
N PRO A 121 10.76 -8.06 2.65
CA PRO A 121 10.90 -7.84 1.21
C PRO A 121 11.29 -9.11 0.43
N ALA A 122 12.15 -9.96 1.00
CA ALA A 122 12.59 -11.18 0.34
C ALA A 122 11.43 -12.18 0.25
N VAL A 123 10.57 -12.25 1.27
CA VAL A 123 9.36 -13.09 1.23
C VAL A 123 8.36 -12.57 0.19
N ALA A 124 8.13 -11.25 0.13
CA ALA A 124 7.25 -10.65 -0.87
C ALA A 124 7.76 -10.92 -2.29
N GLY A 125 9.06 -10.70 -2.54
CA GLY A 125 9.69 -10.97 -3.83
C GLY A 125 9.63 -12.46 -4.20
N ALA A 126 9.99 -13.37 -3.28
CA ALA A 126 9.97 -14.81 -3.51
C ALA A 126 8.57 -15.33 -3.92
N HIS A 127 7.52 -14.64 -3.48
CA HIS A 127 6.12 -14.94 -3.79
C HIS A 127 5.49 -14.05 -4.87
N ARG A 128 6.28 -13.16 -5.47
CA ARG A 128 5.85 -12.17 -6.46
C ARG A 128 4.64 -11.33 -6.04
N LEU A 129 4.61 -10.95 -4.76
CA LEU A 129 3.56 -10.12 -4.18
C LEU A 129 3.98 -8.65 -4.18
N ALA A 130 3.00 -7.75 -4.18
CA ALA A 130 3.26 -6.36 -3.83
C ALA A 130 3.77 -6.30 -2.38
N LEU A 131 4.66 -5.35 -2.10
CA LEU A 131 5.25 -5.16 -0.78
C LEU A 131 4.72 -3.86 -0.16
N HIS A 132 4.30 -3.91 1.10
CA HIS A 132 4.16 -2.74 1.97
C HIS A 132 5.14 -2.89 3.12
N ALA A 133 6.23 -2.13 3.09
CA ALA A 133 7.25 -2.18 4.13
C ALA A 133 7.16 -0.98 5.06
N VAL A 134 7.32 -1.22 6.36
CA VAL A 134 7.44 -0.16 7.38
C VAL A 134 8.92 0.14 7.57
N VAL A 135 9.33 1.37 7.30
CA VAL A 135 10.73 1.81 7.42
C VAL A 135 10.84 2.83 8.56
N PRO A 136 11.44 2.47 9.72
CA PRO A 136 11.41 3.31 10.91
C PRO A 136 12.09 4.68 10.77
N ASP A 137 13.14 4.79 9.96
CA ASP A 137 13.97 5.99 9.88
C ASP A 137 14.26 6.46 8.45
N ALA A 138 13.58 5.86 7.45
CA ALA A 138 13.73 6.20 6.02
C ALA A 138 15.18 6.31 5.51
N ALA A 139 16.16 5.71 6.19
CA ALA A 139 17.57 5.86 5.84
C ALA A 139 17.81 5.32 4.42
N PRO A 140 18.37 6.12 3.48
CA PRO A 140 18.49 5.74 2.07
C PRO A 140 19.09 4.34 1.85
N ALA A 141 20.19 4.03 2.53
CA ALA A 141 20.85 2.72 2.43
C ALA A 141 19.93 1.55 2.82
N ARG A 142 19.06 1.72 3.83
CA ARG A 142 18.11 0.67 4.24
C ARG A 142 17.00 0.48 3.21
N VAL A 143 16.57 1.57 2.57
CA VAL A 143 15.59 1.49 1.50
C VAL A 143 16.19 0.80 0.28
N ASP A 144 17.42 1.15 -0.09
CA ASP A 144 18.17 0.48 -1.17
C ASP A 144 18.27 -1.03 -0.90
N ASP A 145 18.76 -1.42 0.27
CA ASP A 145 18.89 -2.82 0.68
C ASP A 145 17.55 -3.57 0.62
N LEU A 146 16.47 -2.92 1.04
CA LEU A 146 15.12 -3.48 1.02
C LEU A 146 14.61 -3.71 -0.41
N VAL A 147 14.77 -2.72 -1.29
CA VAL A 147 14.35 -2.80 -2.69
C VAL A 147 15.18 -3.84 -3.44
N ASP A 148 16.49 -3.89 -3.18
CA ASP A 148 17.39 -4.89 -3.77
C ASP A 148 17.04 -6.31 -3.30
N ALA A 149 16.78 -6.51 -2.00
CA ALA A 149 16.35 -7.80 -1.47
C ALA A 149 15.03 -8.27 -2.11
N TYR A 150 14.07 -7.36 -2.28
CA TYR A 150 12.80 -7.64 -2.95
C TYR A 150 13.01 -8.08 -4.40
N ARG A 151 13.79 -7.32 -5.17
CA ARG A 151 14.05 -7.58 -6.59
C ARG A 151 14.83 -8.87 -6.81
N GLN A 152 15.86 -9.11 -6.01
CA GLN A 152 16.64 -10.35 -6.09
C GLN A 152 15.76 -11.56 -5.83
N ALA A 153 14.87 -11.49 -4.83
CA ALA A 153 13.92 -12.56 -4.55
C ALA A 153 12.82 -12.68 -5.62
N TRP A 154 12.40 -11.57 -6.24
CA TRP A 154 11.40 -11.56 -7.32
C TRP A 154 11.83 -12.37 -8.54
N ASP A 155 13.08 -12.18 -8.99
CA ASP A 155 13.61 -12.83 -10.18
C ASP A 155 13.66 -14.36 -10.02
N ALA A 156 14.04 -14.82 -8.83
CA ALA A 156 14.05 -16.25 -8.47
C ALA A 156 12.68 -16.78 -8.01
N GLY A 157 11.74 -15.89 -7.70
CA GLY A 157 10.49 -16.18 -7.04
C GLY A 157 9.42 -16.82 -7.93
N ARG A 158 8.38 -17.35 -7.30
CA ARG A 158 7.20 -17.92 -7.96
C ARG A 158 5.92 -17.39 -7.30
N PRO A 159 4.88 -17.07 -8.09
CA PRO A 159 3.64 -16.56 -7.54
C PRO A 159 2.95 -17.59 -6.66
N LEU A 160 2.24 -17.11 -5.63
CA LEU A 160 1.35 -17.94 -4.85
C LEU A 160 0.16 -18.42 -5.70
N PRO A 161 -0.35 -19.65 -5.48
CA PRO A 161 -1.52 -20.14 -6.20
C PRO A 161 -2.73 -19.22 -6.01
N GLY A 162 -3.42 -18.89 -7.11
CA GLY A 162 -4.60 -18.01 -7.09
C GLY A 162 -4.29 -16.53 -6.89
N VAL A 163 -3.02 -16.12 -6.84
CA VAL A 163 -2.62 -14.72 -6.66
C VAL A 163 -1.99 -14.17 -7.94
N THR A 164 -2.45 -13.01 -8.37
CA THR A 164 -1.87 -12.26 -9.49
C THR A 164 -0.54 -11.63 -9.06
N PRO A 165 0.58 -11.87 -9.77
CA PRO A 165 1.85 -11.22 -9.47
C PRO A 165 1.74 -9.69 -9.51
N SER A 166 2.34 -9.00 -8.53
CA SER A 166 2.42 -7.53 -8.53
C SER A 166 3.78 -7.07 -7.99
N GLY A 167 4.50 -6.26 -8.77
CA GLY A 167 5.83 -5.74 -8.41
C GLY A 167 5.80 -4.43 -7.63
N GLU A 168 4.64 -3.98 -7.17
CA GLU A 168 4.50 -2.69 -6.51
C GLU A 168 5.16 -2.70 -5.12
N ILE A 169 5.94 -1.65 -4.83
CA ILE A 169 6.55 -1.43 -3.52
C ILE A 169 5.93 -0.17 -2.91
N ALA A 170 5.33 -0.31 -1.74
CA ALA A 170 4.83 0.75 -0.90
C ALA A 170 5.70 0.84 0.36
N LEU A 171 6.05 2.07 0.77
CA LEU A 171 6.78 2.31 2.01
C LEU A 171 5.89 3.10 2.98
N GLU A 172 5.95 2.72 4.25
CA GLU A 172 5.34 3.46 5.35
C GLU A 172 6.41 4.10 6.23
N LEU A 173 6.25 5.39 6.45
CA LEU A 173 7.10 6.20 7.31
C LEU A 173 6.32 6.63 8.58
N PRO A 174 6.98 6.70 9.75
CA PRO A 174 6.35 7.29 10.93
C PRO A 174 6.13 8.80 10.75
N THR A 175 5.02 9.33 11.28
CA THR A 175 4.71 10.77 11.22
C THR A 175 5.44 11.60 12.27
N ASP A 176 6.25 11.00 13.15
CA ASP A 176 7.19 11.73 14.02
C ASP A 176 8.18 12.60 13.21
N ALA A 177 8.30 12.35 11.89
CA ALA A 177 8.94 13.25 10.93
C ALA A 177 8.20 14.60 10.71
N THR A 178 7.20 14.93 11.53
CA THR A 178 6.45 16.20 11.49
C THR A 178 7.11 17.35 12.25
N ASP A 179 8.37 17.21 12.66
CA ASP A 179 9.24 18.39 12.68
C ASP A 179 9.36 18.88 11.23
N ALA A 180 8.45 19.80 10.86
CA ALA A 180 8.29 20.45 9.56
C ALA A 180 9.55 21.23 9.08
N THR A 181 10.65 21.10 9.81
CA THR A 181 11.99 21.60 9.49
C THR A 181 12.69 20.81 8.37
N ASP A 182 12.28 19.57 8.05
CA ASP A 182 12.91 18.72 7.03
C ASP A 182 12.15 18.61 5.70
N ALA A 183 11.41 19.65 5.30
CA ALA A 183 10.71 19.66 4.01
C ALA A 183 11.65 19.49 2.79
N THR A 184 12.92 19.88 2.91
CA THR A 184 13.96 19.65 1.88
C THR A 184 14.40 18.18 1.84
N ASP A 185 14.57 17.56 3.00
CA ASP A 185 14.92 16.14 3.12
C ASP A 185 13.76 15.26 2.64
N ALA A 186 12.52 15.66 2.88
CA ALA A 186 11.34 14.96 2.35
C ALA A 186 11.28 14.95 0.81
N VAL A 187 11.66 16.06 0.14
CA VAL A 187 11.72 16.09 -1.34
C VAL A 187 12.87 15.24 -1.86
N ALA A 188 14.05 15.28 -1.22
CA ALA A 188 15.18 14.43 -1.58
C ALA A 188 14.85 12.94 -1.39
N THR A 189 14.16 12.59 -0.30
CA THR A 189 13.65 11.25 -0.05
C THR A 189 12.66 10.85 -1.14
N VAL A 190 11.63 11.65 -1.43
CA VAL A 190 10.67 11.34 -2.51
C VAL A 190 11.37 11.16 -3.86
N ALA A 191 12.36 11.99 -4.18
CA ALA A 191 13.14 11.86 -5.40
C ALA A 191 13.90 10.53 -5.45
N HIS A 192 14.61 10.18 -4.37
CA HIS A 192 15.34 8.92 -4.26
C HIS A 192 14.42 7.71 -4.34
N LEU A 193 13.32 7.70 -3.57
CA LEU A 193 12.30 6.64 -3.62
C LEU A 193 11.71 6.47 -5.02
N ALA A 194 11.46 7.59 -5.72
CA ALA A 194 11.01 7.54 -7.10
C ALA A 194 12.04 6.82 -7.96
N THR A 195 13.33 7.17 -7.90
CA THR A 195 14.40 6.49 -8.68
C THR A 195 14.51 4.99 -8.40
N LEU A 196 14.16 4.56 -7.19
CA LEU A 196 14.10 3.14 -6.82
C LEU A 196 12.83 2.43 -7.31
N GLY A 197 11.91 3.12 -7.99
CA GLY A 197 10.65 2.56 -8.45
C GLY A 197 9.66 2.27 -7.32
N VAL A 198 9.78 2.94 -6.17
CA VAL A 198 8.77 2.86 -5.10
C VAL A 198 7.48 3.48 -5.63
N ALA A 199 6.41 2.69 -5.61
CA ALA A 199 5.14 3.04 -6.21
C ALA A 199 4.29 3.92 -5.28
N GLU A 200 4.40 3.74 -3.96
CA GLU A 200 3.60 4.45 -2.97
C GLU A 200 4.40 4.81 -1.71
N LEU A 201 4.15 6.01 -1.18
CA LEU A 201 4.66 6.46 0.10
C LEU A 201 3.49 6.78 1.04
N THR A 202 3.49 6.20 2.24
CA THR A 202 2.44 6.35 3.24
C THR A 202 3.01 6.90 4.54
N TRP A 203 2.29 7.81 5.20
CA TRP A 203 2.65 8.29 6.53
C TRP A 203 1.68 7.75 7.57
N ARG A 204 2.21 7.14 8.62
CA ARG A 204 1.40 6.67 9.76
C ARG A 204 0.99 7.84 10.63
N VAL A 205 -0.29 8.17 10.74
CA VAL A 205 -0.79 9.28 11.56
C VAL A 205 -1.30 8.81 12.92
N ASP A 206 -1.20 9.68 13.92
CA ASP A 206 -1.90 9.52 15.20
C ASP A 206 -3.40 9.79 14.99
N LEU A 207 -4.26 8.89 15.45
CA LEU A 207 -5.72 9.01 15.30
C LEU A 207 -6.32 10.15 16.13
N ASP A 208 -5.72 10.49 17.27
CA ASP A 208 -6.21 11.57 18.13
C ASP A 208 -5.93 12.97 17.52
N ASP A 209 -4.96 13.03 16.60
CA ASP A 209 -4.48 14.26 15.98
C ASP A 209 -4.48 14.21 14.44
N ALA A 210 -5.15 13.20 13.88
CA ALA A 210 -5.13 12.91 12.44
C ALA A 210 -5.55 14.10 11.57
N PRO A 211 -6.61 14.88 11.88
CA PRO A 211 -6.96 16.05 11.06
C PRO A 211 -5.83 17.07 10.92
N ARG A 212 -5.08 17.31 12.00
CA ARG A 212 -3.95 18.26 12.01
C ARG A 212 -2.76 17.69 11.24
N GLN A 213 -2.39 16.44 11.51
CA GLN A 213 -1.27 15.78 10.83
C GLN A 213 -1.51 15.63 9.33
N VAL A 214 -2.72 15.23 8.92
CA VAL A 214 -3.11 15.14 7.50
C VAL A 214 -3.03 16.52 6.84
N ALA A 215 -3.52 17.58 7.49
CA ALA A 215 -3.43 18.93 6.94
C ALA A 215 -1.98 19.42 6.77
N ALA A 216 -1.10 19.10 7.73
CA ALA A 216 0.32 19.42 7.65
C ALA A 216 1.00 18.71 6.46
N LEU A 217 0.78 17.40 6.31
CA LEU A 217 1.30 16.63 5.19
C LEU A 217 0.73 17.11 3.84
N ALA A 218 -0.55 17.47 3.80
CA ALA A 218 -1.23 17.93 2.59
C ALA A 218 -0.59 19.19 1.99
N ALA A 219 -0.01 20.06 2.81
CA ALA A 219 0.68 21.26 2.36
C ALA A 219 1.89 20.94 1.46
N HIS A 220 2.50 19.76 1.61
CA HIS A 220 3.69 19.34 0.85
C HIS A 220 3.37 18.48 -0.38
N LEU A 221 2.17 17.86 -0.44
CA LEU A 221 1.77 16.94 -1.51
C LEU A 221 2.01 17.48 -2.94
N PRO A 222 1.71 18.75 -3.28
CA PRO A 222 1.95 19.25 -4.63
C PRO A 222 3.43 19.21 -5.03
N GLY A 223 4.34 19.54 -4.09
CA GLY A 223 5.79 19.52 -4.33
C GLY A 223 6.33 18.10 -4.50
N TRP A 224 5.87 17.17 -3.66
CA TRP A 224 6.25 15.75 -3.75
C TRP A 224 5.76 15.10 -5.04
N ARG A 225 4.52 15.37 -5.46
CA ARG A 225 3.99 14.89 -6.74
C ARG A 225 4.82 15.39 -7.92
N ALA A 226 5.08 16.70 -7.96
CA ALA A 226 5.89 17.29 -9.03
C ALA A 226 7.29 16.66 -9.08
N GLU A 227 7.94 16.41 -7.94
CA GLU A 227 9.26 15.76 -7.92
C GLU A 227 9.20 14.30 -8.38
N ALA A 228 8.22 13.53 -7.89
CA ALA A 228 8.06 12.13 -8.30
C ALA A 228 7.80 12.02 -9.82
N GLU A 229 6.98 12.90 -10.39
CA GLU A 229 6.72 12.98 -11.83
C GLU A 229 7.97 13.36 -12.64
N ARG A 230 8.79 14.29 -12.13
CA ARG A 230 10.06 14.65 -12.77
C ARG A 230 11.03 13.48 -12.86
N ARG A 231 11.11 12.65 -11.82
CA ARG A 231 12.04 11.51 -11.74
C ARG A 231 11.54 10.28 -12.48
N HIS A 232 10.23 10.10 -12.58
CA HIS A 232 9.58 9.01 -13.31
C HIS A 232 8.45 9.57 -14.21
N PRO A 233 8.78 10.07 -15.42
CA PRO A 233 7.79 10.63 -16.35
C PRO A 233 6.86 9.58 -16.95
N SER A 234 7.19 8.29 -16.83
CA SER A 234 6.28 7.19 -17.12
C SER A 234 5.27 7.09 -16.00
N GLY A 235 4.02 7.48 -16.29
CA GLY A 235 2.87 7.47 -15.36
C GLY A 235 2.63 6.13 -14.64
N PRO A 236 1.63 6.07 -13.75
CA PRO A 236 1.44 4.94 -12.85
C PRO A 236 1.43 3.64 -13.65
N ALA A 237 2.24 2.66 -13.22
CA ALA A 237 2.29 1.30 -13.76
C ALA A 237 0.91 0.64 -13.57
N GLY A 238 -0.04 1.03 -14.41
CA GLY A 238 -1.42 0.62 -14.41
C GLY A 238 -1.71 -0.11 -15.70
N ALA A 239 -1.14 -1.31 -15.83
CA ALA A 239 -1.66 -2.37 -16.67
C ALA A 239 -1.01 -3.67 -16.19
N ALA A 240 -1.81 -4.72 -16.06
CA ALA A 240 -1.40 -6.05 -15.63
C ALA A 240 -0.39 -6.70 -16.60
N GLY A 241 0.85 -6.19 -16.57
CA GLY A 241 2.01 -6.71 -17.27
C GLY A 241 3.12 -6.90 -16.24
N VAL A 242 3.84 -8.00 -16.36
CA VAL A 242 5.02 -8.32 -15.54
C VAL A 242 5.87 -7.05 -15.35
N PRO A 243 6.21 -6.64 -14.12
CA PRO A 243 7.08 -5.51 -13.91
C PRO A 243 8.41 -5.81 -14.61
N SER A 244 8.73 -5.06 -15.66
CA SER A 244 10.08 -5.05 -16.21
C SER A 244 10.90 -4.13 -15.31
N PHE A 245 11.55 -4.70 -14.29
CA PHE A 245 12.59 -3.96 -13.60
C PHE A 245 13.71 -3.70 -14.62
N PRO A 246 14.17 -2.45 -14.80
CA PRO A 246 15.37 -2.22 -15.58
C PRO A 246 16.50 -2.99 -14.88
N LEU A 247 17.08 -3.96 -15.58
CA LEU A 247 18.32 -4.61 -15.15
C LEU A 247 19.35 -3.48 -15.04
N HIS A 248 19.73 -3.12 -13.81
CA HIS A 248 20.90 -2.28 -13.62
C HIS A 248 22.11 -3.06 -14.15
N ASP A 249 22.58 -2.63 -15.32
CA ASP A 249 23.87 -3.01 -15.86
C ASP A 249 24.93 -2.62 -14.83
N ARG A 250 25.38 -3.59 -14.03
CA ARG A 250 26.51 -3.45 -13.09
C ARG A 250 27.86 -3.50 -13.82
N SER A 251 27.93 -3.13 -15.10
CA SER A 251 29.19 -2.77 -15.74
C SER A 251 29.45 -1.28 -15.54
N LEU A 252 30.08 -0.94 -14.42
CA LEU A 252 31.00 0.20 -14.20
C LEU A 252 31.13 0.46 -12.68
N ARG A 253 31.96 -0.35 -12.02
CA ARG A 253 32.97 0.04 -11.01
C ARG A 253 33.72 -1.18 -10.51
#